data_AF-A0A1S2DZU9-F1
#
_entry.id   AF-A0A1S2DZU9-F1
#
_cell.length_a   1.000
_cell.length_b   1.000
_cell.length_c   1.000
_cell.angle_alpha   90.00
_cell.angle_beta   90.00
_cell.angle_gamma   90.00
#
_symmetry.space_group_name_H-M   'P 1'
#
loop_
_entity.id
_entity.type
_entity.pdbx_description
1 polymer ?
#
loop_
_entity_poly.entity_id
_entity_poly.type
_entity_poly.pdbx_seq_one_letter_code
_entity_poly.pdbx_strand_id
1 'polypeptide(L)' 'MRYWEACEAQVTAEEAIEECRIHQIEAIVRDSDSALVDVMTGDVIAHADEQADYCGADILGYLGY' A
#
# COMPACT_ATOMS: atom_id res chain seq x y z
N MET A 1 11.55 8.61 5.17
CA MET A 1 10.76 9.43 6.12
C MET A 1 10.85 8.87 7.53
N ARG A 2 10.41 9.61 8.56
CA ARG A 2 10.30 9.09 9.93
C ARG A 2 9.05 8.18 10.05
N TYR A 3 9.23 7.02 10.66
CA TYR A 3 8.29 5.89 10.84
C TYR A 3 6.88 6.24 11.38
N TRP A 4 6.69 7.42 11.98
CA TRP A 4 5.43 7.84 12.62
C TRP A 4 4.51 8.71 11.74
N GLU A 5 4.98 9.27 10.63
CA GLU A 5 4.12 10.05 9.72
C GLU A 5 3.30 9.15 8.77
N ALA A 6 3.76 7.92 8.51
CA ALA A 6 3.06 6.97 7.66
C ALA A 6 1.84 6.30 8.34
N CYS A 7 1.69 6.43 9.66
CA CYS A 7 0.57 5.82 10.39
C CYS A 7 -0.72 6.66 10.36
N GLU A 8 -0.62 7.98 10.11
CA GLU A 8 -1.76 8.89 9.93
C GLU A 8 -1.86 9.46 8.50
N ALA A 9 -0.90 9.17 7.62
CA ALA A 9 -0.92 9.62 6.24
C ALA A 9 -1.76 8.67 5.37
N GLN A 10 -2.76 9.25 4.70
CA GLN A 10 -3.30 8.69 3.48
C GLN A 10 -2.19 8.73 2.43
N VAL A 11 -1.85 7.56 1.88
CA VAL A 11 -0.78 7.40 0.90
C VAL A 11 -1.41 7.07 -0.44
N THR A 12 -0.94 7.71 -1.51
CA THR A 12 -1.47 7.43 -2.85
C THR A 12 -1.01 6.05 -3.36
N ALA A 13 -1.69 5.52 -4.38
CA ALA A 13 -1.27 4.27 -5.04
C ALA A 13 0.20 4.29 -5.47
N GLU A 14 0.63 5.42 -6.05
CA GLU A 14 1.98 5.57 -6.58
C GLU A 14 3.04 5.50 -5.47
N GLU A 15 2.80 6.19 -4.36
CA GLU A 15 3.67 6.16 -3.18
C GLU A 15 3.71 4.77 -2.54
N ALA A 16 2.55 4.11 -2.41
CA ALA A 16 2.50 2.75 -1.87
C ALA A 16 3.25 1.75 -2.75
N ILE A 17 3.15 1.85 -4.08
CA ILE A 17 3.88 1.02 -5.04
C ILE A 17 5.39 1.32 -4.97
N GLU A 18 5.78 2.58 -4.83
CA GLU A 18 7.19 2.96 -4.71
C GLU A 18 7.82 2.40 -3.42
N GLU A 19 7.12 2.51 -2.29
CA GLU A 19 7.57 1.91 -1.03
C GLU A 19 7.62 0.37 -1.12
N CYS A 20 6.60 -0.27 -1.70
CA CYS A 20 6.64 -1.72 -1.95
C CYS A 20 7.87 -2.11 -2.78
N ARG A 21 8.18 -1.33 -3.83
CA ARG A 21 9.33 -1.57 -4.70
C ARG A 21 10.67 -1.44 -3.96
N ILE A 22 10.79 -0.51 -3.01
CA ILE A 22 11.97 -0.38 -2.14
C ILE A 22 12.16 -1.66 -1.31
N HIS A 23 11.05 -2.24 -0.86
CA HIS A 23 11.01 -3.50 -0.11
C HIS A 23 11.03 -4.77 -0.98
N GLN A 24 11.30 -4.64 -2.29
CA GLN A 24 11.31 -5.74 -3.27
C GLN A 24 9.96 -6.47 -3.41
N ILE A 25 8.86 -5.79 -3.12
CA ILE A 25 7.48 -6.26 -3.29
C ILE A 25 6.90 -5.60 -4.53
N GLU A 26 6.28 -6.39 -5.40
CA GLU A 26 5.65 -5.88 -6.62
C GLU A 26 4.16 -5.72 -6.36
N ALA A 27 3.70 -4.48 -6.14
CA ALA A 27 2.31 -4.17 -5.87
C ALA A 27 1.63 -3.54 -7.09
N ILE A 28 0.36 -3.90 -7.35
CA ILE A 28 -0.49 -3.27 -8.37
C ILE A 28 -1.84 -2.88 -7.78
N VAL A 29 -2.45 -1.84 -8.34
CA VAL A 29 -3.84 -1.51 -8.05
C VAL A 29 -4.74 -2.42 -8.88
N ARG A 30 -5.66 -3.11 -8.22
CA ARG A 30 -6.69 -3.91 -8.89
C ARG A 30 -7.83 -2.98 -9.35
N ASP A 31 -8.08 -2.94 -10.66
CA ASP A 31 -9.16 -2.13 -11.27
C ASP A 31 -10.58 -2.43 -10.75
N SER A 32 -10.82 -3.61 -10.16
CA SER A 32 -12.16 -4.01 -9.72
C SER A 32 -12.63 -3.34 -8.43
N ASP A 33 -11.72 -3.14 -7.49
CA ASP A 33 -11.97 -2.68 -6.12
C ASP A 33 -10.99 -1.59 -5.66
N SER A 34 -10.11 -1.13 -6.56
CA SER A 34 -9.01 -0.23 -6.27
C SER A 34 -8.12 -0.72 -5.12
N ALA A 35 -8.08 -2.03 -4.86
CA ALA A 35 -7.24 -2.58 -3.82
C ALA A 35 -5.79 -2.71 -4.28
N LEU A 36 -4.85 -2.39 -3.40
CA LEU A 36 -3.44 -2.64 -3.60
C LEU A 36 -3.18 -4.12 -3.33
N VAL A 37 -2.73 -4.84 -4.36
CA VAL A 37 -2.45 -6.27 -4.30
C VAL A 37 -1.01 -6.53 -4.68
N ASP A 38 -0.39 -7.43 -3.93
CA ASP A 38 0.92 -7.97 -4.24
C ASP A 38 0.79 -8.94 -5.43
N VAL A 39 1.53 -8.70 -6.50
CA VAL A 39 1.56 -9.52 -7.72
C VAL A 39 2.28 -10.85 -7.47
N MET A 40 3.25 -10.86 -6.55
CA MET A 40 4.07 -12.03 -6.28
C MET A 40 3.32 -13.08 -5.46
N THR A 41 2.52 -12.63 -4.49
CA THR A 41 1.76 -13.52 -3.60
C THR A 41 0.28 -13.61 -3.99
N GLY A 42 -0.26 -12.57 -4.63
CA GLY A 42 -1.69 -12.40 -4.86
C GLY A 42 -2.44 -11.86 -3.65
N ASP A 43 -1.74 -11.50 -2.56
CA ASP A 43 -2.35 -11.00 -1.33
C ASP A 43 -2.75 -9.53 -1.44
N VAL A 44 -3.83 -9.17 -0.73
CA VAL A 44 -4.30 -7.80 -0.64
C VAL A 44 -3.51 -7.08 0.46
N ILE A 45 -2.77 -6.05 0.07
CA ILE A 45 -1.94 -5.23 0.95
C ILE A 45 -2.84 -4.22 1.68
N ALA A 46 -3.63 -3.47 0.92
CA ALA A 46 -4.50 -2.42 1.45
C ALA A 46 -5.69 -2.18 0.52
N HIS A 47 -6.82 -1.73 1.08
CA HIS A 47 -7.95 -1.26 0.30
C HIS A 47 -7.86 0.26 0.13
N ALA A 48 -8.13 0.74 -1.07
CA ALA A 48 -8.31 2.16 -1.27
C ALA A 48 -9.61 2.65 -0.62
N ASP A 49 -9.57 3.88 -0.10
CA ASP A 49 -10.76 4.58 0.36
C ASP A 49 -11.54 5.24 -0.80
N GLU A 50 -12.61 5.97 -0.47
CA GLU A 50 -13.44 6.67 -1.47
C GLU A 50 -12.68 7.72 -2.29
N GLN A 51 -11.49 8.14 -1.85
CA GLN A 51 -10.62 9.09 -2.53
C GLN A 51 -9.47 8.42 -3.30
N ALA A 52 -9.47 7.08 -3.37
CA ALA A 52 -8.40 6.27 -3.96
C ALA A 52 -7.07 6.31 -3.18
N ASP A 53 -7.11 6.69 -1.90
CA ASP A 53 -5.97 6.71 -1.00
C ASP A 53 -5.90 5.44 -0.15
N TYR A 54 -4.69 5.03 0.22
CA TYR A 54 -4.43 3.84 1.01
C TYR A 54 -4.02 4.21 2.42
N CYS A 55 -4.45 3.39 3.38
CA CYS A 55 -4.01 3.52 4.75
C CYS A 55 -2.55 3.07 4.86
N GLY A 56 -1.63 3.99 5.17
CA GLY A 56 -0.22 3.67 5.36
C GLY A 56 0.00 2.64 6.47
N ALA A 57 -0.89 2.57 7.46
CA ALA A 57 -0.84 1.55 8.51
C ALA A 57 -1.10 0.13 7.97
N ASP A 58 -1.98 -0.05 6.98
CA ASP A 58 -2.24 -1.37 6.38
C ASP A 58 -1.03 -1.85 5.57
N ILE A 59 -0.42 -0.95 4.80
CA ILE A 59 0.79 -1.23 4.02
C ILE A 59 1.95 -1.60 4.95
N LEU A 60 2.17 -0.83 6.01
CA LEU A 60 3.20 -1.11 7.01
C LEU A 60 2.93 -2.42 7.77
N GLY A 61 1.67 -2.70 8.09
CA GLY A 61 1.26 -3.95 8.72
C GLY A 61 1.57 -5.16 7.85
N TYR A 62 1.34 -5.06 6.53
CA TYR A 62 1.72 -6.10 5.57
C TYR A 62 3.25 -6.24 5.44
N LEU A 63 3.99 -5.12 5.45
CA LEU A 63 5.45 -5.11 5.45
C LEU A 63 6.07 -5.67 6.75
N GLY A 64 5.28 -5.82 7.82
CA GLY A 64 5.71 -6.39 9.10
C GLY A 64 6.35 -5.38 10.06
N TYR A 65 5.95 -4.10 9.96
CA TYR A 65 6.45 -2.99 10.78
C TYR A 65 5.63 -2.70 12.03
#